data_AF-L8H8Q7-F1
#
_entry.id   AF-L8H8Q7-F1
#
_cell.length_a   1.000
_cell.length_b   1.000
_cell.length_c   1.000
_cell.angle_alpha   90.00
_cell.angle_beta   90.00
_cell.angle_gamma   90.00
#
_symmetry.space_group_name_H-M   'P 1'
#
loop_
_entity.id
_entity.type
_entity.pdbx_description
1 polymer ?
#
loop_
_entity_poly.entity_id
_entity_poly.type
_entity_poly.pdbx_seq_one_letter_code
_entity_poly.pdbx_strand_id
1 'polypeptide(L)'
;MDDKTKIVQLTALAATSSSAAAETCECGLTVAQGGCAPASSSSASLYNSQLLGTVKKYEKHFIICSGTEPDEWGAKIDKDEGSFAQLAKQAITARKAELTFKFKLTNSDERSKGSEGTDLIVFPERIRYLGVTAETMPFIVEDHLVNGHVSERVKHEPFESELVLVCCHNNRDTRCGAEGPIIVSAFDRLLAARGLGEDKVMVRSSSHLGGHKYAGVVVVYPRGDWFGFITEQQVEKLLDNYIEHGSMVPEHWRGRMGIDKQEAKDLADSVTLAVETSS
;
A
#
# COMPACT_ATOMS: atom_id res chain seq x y z
N MET A 1 70.37 -24.15 -50.63
CA MET A 1 70.59 -22.69 -50.70
C MET A 1 69.24 -22.08 -51.01
N ASP A 2 68.71 -21.39 -49.99
CA ASP A 2 67.65 -20.38 -49.99
C ASP A 2 66.43 -20.58 -50.91
N ASP A 3 65.30 -20.94 -50.28
CA ASP A 3 63.98 -20.64 -50.83
C ASP A 3 63.19 -19.83 -49.79
N LYS A 4 63.29 -18.50 -49.92
CA LYS A 4 62.42 -17.53 -49.26
C LYS A 4 61.35 -17.13 -50.28
N THR A 5 60.08 -17.28 -49.88
CA THR A 5 58.92 -16.40 -50.12
C THR A 5 57.67 -17.25 -50.39
N LYS A 6 56.84 -17.43 -49.35
CA LYS A 6 55.44 -17.82 -49.52
C LYS A 6 54.53 -16.74 -48.94
N ILE A 7 53.88 -16.03 -49.85
CA ILE A 7 52.69 -15.22 -49.64
C ILE A 7 51.56 -16.19 -49.30
N VAL A 8 50.88 -16.01 -48.17
CA VAL A 8 49.66 -16.74 -47.83
C VAL A 8 48.54 -15.74 -47.54
N GLN A 9 47.41 -15.98 -48.20
CA GLN A 9 46.20 -15.18 -48.27
C GLN A 9 45.55 -14.95 -46.89
N LEU A 10 44.96 -13.76 -46.74
CA LEU A 10 44.02 -13.43 -45.67
C LEU A 10 42.69 -14.17 -45.89
N THR A 11 42.19 -14.82 -44.84
CA THR A 11 40.75 -15.07 -44.67
C THR A 11 40.38 -14.81 -43.21
N ALA A 12 39.34 -14.00 -43.02
CA ALA A 12 38.88 -13.49 -41.73
C ALA A 12 38.26 -14.58 -40.84
N LEU A 13 38.60 -14.57 -39.55
CA LEU A 13 37.90 -15.28 -38.48
C LEU A 13 36.71 -14.45 -38.01
N ALA A 14 35.49 -14.92 -38.29
CA ALA A 14 34.28 -14.45 -37.64
C ALA A 14 34.10 -15.21 -36.32
N ALA A 15 34.06 -14.48 -35.21
CA ALA A 15 33.67 -15.01 -33.91
C ALA A 15 32.15 -15.18 -33.88
N THR A 16 31.69 -16.42 -33.69
CA THR A 16 30.29 -16.71 -33.40
C THR A 16 30.08 -16.77 -31.89
N SER A 17 29.27 -15.83 -31.40
CA SER A 17 28.74 -15.80 -30.04
C SER A 17 27.80 -16.98 -29.84
N SER A 18 28.03 -17.76 -28.78
CA SER A 18 27.09 -18.78 -28.30
C SER A 18 25.87 -18.08 -27.73
N SER A 19 24.72 -18.21 -28.41
CA SER A 19 23.43 -17.77 -27.89
C SER A 19 22.94 -18.77 -26.86
N ALA A 20 22.71 -18.30 -25.63
CA ALA A 20 21.98 -19.04 -24.61
C ALA A 20 20.60 -19.45 -25.18
N ALA A 21 20.36 -20.76 -25.27
CA ALA A 21 19.06 -21.29 -25.64
C ALA A 21 18.04 -20.91 -24.55
N ALA A 22 16.97 -20.23 -24.95
CA ALA A 22 15.86 -19.91 -24.07
C ALA A 22 15.13 -21.21 -23.72
N GLU A 23 15.18 -21.59 -22.44
CA GLU A 23 14.46 -22.75 -21.91
C GLU A 23 12.95 -22.45 -21.95
N THR A 24 12.24 -23.21 -22.78
CA THR A 24 10.78 -23.16 -22.94
C THR A 24 10.09 -23.94 -21.82
N CYS A 25 9.06 -23.35 -21.20
CA CYS A 25 8.13 -24.02 -20.28
C CYS A 25 7.38 -25.19 -20.95
N GLU A 26 6.89 -26.18 -20.20
CA GLU A 26 6.04 -27.28 -20.69
C GLU A 26 4.79 -26.83 -21.46
N CYS A 27 4.32 -25.59 -21.26
CA CYS A 27 3.21 -25.01 -22.04
C CYS A 27 3.63 -24.51 -23.44
N GLY A 28 4.89 -24.69 -23.84
CA GLY A 28 5.40 -24.37 -25.18
C GLY A 28 5.53 -22.87 -25.50
N LEU A 29 5.29 -21.99 -24.54
CA LEU A 29 5.32 -20.53 -24.70
C LEU A 29 6.51 -19.91 -23.93
N THR A 30 7.08 -18.86 -24.50
CA THR A 30 8.07 -18.01 -23.81
C THR A 30 7.37 -17.04 -22.84
N VAL A 31 8.09 -16.50 -21.84
CA VAL A 31 7.55 -15.50 -20.90
C VAL A 31 7.01 -14.25 -21.63
N ALA A 32 7.66 -13.84 -22.72
CA ALA A 32 7.22 -12.74 -23.57
C ALA A 32 5.88 -13.02 -24.30
N GLN A 33 5.47 -14.28 -24.37
CA GLN A 33 4.23 -14.76 -25.01
C GLN A 33 3.19 -15.23 -23.98
N GLY A 34 3.40 -14.96 -22.68
CA GLY A 34 2.48 -15.36 -21.61
C GLY A 34 2.70 -16.79 -21.08
N GLY A 35 3.83 -17.43 -21.39
CA GLY A 35 4.23 -18.72 -20.80
C GLY A 35 4.66 -18.58 -19.34
N CYS A 36 4.52 -19.66 -18.56
CA CYS A 36 4.96 -19.69 -17.16
C CYS A 36 6.49 -19.54 -17.09
N ALA A 37 6.99 -18.82 -16.09
CA ALA A 37 8.43 -18.76 -15.84
C ALA A 37 8.93 -20.16 -15.43
N PRO A 38 10.08 -20.65 -15.94
CA PRO A 38 10.63 -21.92 -15.51
C PRO A 38 10.90 -21.87 -14.00
N ALA A 39 10.56 -22.95 -13.29
CA ALA A 39 10.83 -23.08 -11.87
C ALA A 39 12.35 -23.15 -11.66
N SER A 40 12.97 -22.01 -11.35
CA SER A 40 14.36 -21.99 -10.89
C SER A 40 14.41 -22.58 -9.48
N SER A 41 15.16 -23.66 -9.30
CA SER A 41 15.44 -24.30 -8.01
C SER A 41 16.44 -23.52 -7.13
N SER A 42 16.47 -22.20 -7.23
CA SER A 42 16.98 -21.34 -6.17
C SER A 42 15.83 -20.97 -5.24
N SER A 43 16.08 -20.81 -3.95
CA SER A 43 15.09 -20.31 -2.98
C SER A 43 14.53 -18.98 -3.46
N ALA A 44 13.43 -19.01 -4.20
CA ALA A 44 12.77 -17.80 -4.66
C ALA A 44 12.35 -17.03 -3.40
N SER A 45 12.85 -15.80 -3.27
CA SER A 45 12.48 -14.90 -2.17
C SER A 45 10.95 -14.91 -2.00
N LEU A 46 10.46 -15.27 -0.81
CA LEU A 46 9.02 -15.25 -0.49
C LEU A 46 8.40 -13.89 -0.83
N TYR A 47 9.18 -12.82 -0.68
CA TYR A 47 8.78 -11.46 -0.95
C TYR A 47 9.01 -11.06 -2.41
N ASN A 48 8.06 -10.30 -2.95
CA ASN A 48 8.15 -9.72 -4.27
C ASN A 48 9.12 -8.53 -4.28
N SER A 49 10.23 -8.66 -5.04
CA SER A 49 11.28 -7.66 -5.13
C SER A 49 10.85 -6.32 -5.74
N GLN A 50 9.74 -6.29 -6.49
CA GLN A 50 9.17 -5.05 -7.02
C GLN A 50 8.38 -4.26 -5.98
N LEU A 51 7.92 -4.92 -4.91
CA LEU A 51 7.05 -4.38 -3.86
C LEU A 51 7.81 -4.09 -2.57
N LEU A 52 8.72 -4.97 -2.17
CA LEU A 52 9.38 -4.92 -0.87
C LEU A 52 10.14 -3.58 -0.66
N GLY A 53 9.78 -2.88 0.42
CA GLY A 53 10.40 -1.61 0.81
C GLY A 53 10.04 -0.44 -0.11
N THR A 54 8.86 -0.49 -0.75
CA THR A 54 8.38 0.60 -1.62
C THR A 54 7.51 1.62 -0.89
N VAL A 55 7.12 1.35 0.35
CA VAL A 55 6.45 2.32 1.22
C VAL A 55 7.46 3.34 1.72
N LYS A 56 7.15 4.63 1.59
CA LYS A 56 7.95 5.70 2.19
C LYS A 56 7.60 5.80 3.67
N LYS A 57 8.60 5.83 4.56
CA LYS A 57 8.38 6.03 6.00
C LYS A 57 7.49 7.23 6.29
N TYR A 58 6.45 7.00 7.08
CA TYR A 58 5.57 7.98 7.70
C TYR A 58 5.11 7.40 9.04
N GLU A 59 4.89 8.25 10.03
CA GLU A 59 4.63 7.82 11.41
C GLU A 59 3.15 7.84 11.77
N LYS A 60 2.35 8.71 11.14
CA LYS A 60 0.92 8.82 11.40
C LYS A 60 0.09 8.82 10.13
N HIS A 61 -1.08 8.19 10.16
CA HIS A 61 -2.08 8.29 9.10
C HIS A 61 -3.37 8.88 9.66
N PHE A 62 -3.75 10.04 9.12
CA PHE A 62 -5.03 10.70 9.36
C PHE A 62 -5.98 10.34 8.22
N ILE A 63 -7.07 9.68 8.57
CA ILE A 63 -8.07 9.17 7.64
C ILE A 63 -9.33 10.01 7.86
N ILE A 64 -9.69 10.76 6.83
CA ILE A 64 -10.84 11.66 6.84
C ILE A 64 -12.08 10.82 6.52
N CYS A 65 -13.04 10.79 7.44
CA CYS A 65 -14.34 10.17 7.26
C CYS A 65 -15.25 11.10 6.43
N SER A 66 -14.91 11.30 5.15
CA SER A 66 -15.57 12.28 4.30
C SER A 66 -16.95 11.83 3.83
N GLY A 67 -17.24 10.53 3.86
CA GLY A 67 -18.50 9.96 3.37
C GLY A 67 -18.75 10.19 1.87
N THR A 68 -17.69 10.58 1.15
CA THR A 68 -17.71 10.95 -0.26
C THR A 68 -17.39 9.72 -1.10
N GLU A 69 -18.15 9.51 -2.16
CA GLU A 69 -17.94 8.37 -3.05
C GLU A 69 -16.62 8.54 -3.83
N PRO A 70 -15.91 7.44 -4.18
CA PRO A 70 -14.59 7.54 -4.80
C PRO A 70 -14.52 8.33 -6.11
N ASP A 71 -15.60 8.33 -6.91
CA ASP A 71 -15.70 9.03 -8.19
C ASP A 71 -15.87 10.55 -8.02
N GLU A 72 -16.26 11.01 -6.83
CA GLU A 72 -16.46 12.44 -6.52
C GLU A 72 -15.18 13.13 -6.04
N TRP A 73 -14.13 12.38 -5.68
CA TRP A 73 -12.86 12.98 -5.29
C TRP A 73 -12.16 13.63 -6.48
N GLY A 74 -11.71 14.87 -6.34
CA GLY A 74 -10.84 15.48 -7.32
C GLY A 74 -9.46 14.82 -7.32
N ALA A 75 -8.71 14.94 -8.43
CA ALA A 75 -7.39 14.32 -8.59
C ALA A 75 -6.36 14.67 -7.50
N LYS A 76 -6.61 15.72 -6.72
CA LYS A 76 -5.86 16.10 -5.52
C LYS A 76 -6.86 16.57 -4.46
N ILE A 77 -7.19 15.70 -3.50
CA ILE A 77 -8.17 16.00 -2.45
C ILE A 77 -7.89 17.30 -1.68
N ASP A 78 -6.61 17.69 -1.54
CA ASP A 78 -6.22 18.93 -0.85
C ASP A 78 -6.45 20.21 -1.68
N LYS A 79 -6.90 20.04 -2.93
CA LYS A 79 -7.27 21.11 -3.87
C LYS A 79 -8.78 21.18 -4.11
N ASP A 80 -9.54 20.26 -3.54
CA ASP A 80 -11.00 20.26 -3.65
C ASP A 80 -11.53 21.40 -2.75
N GLU A 81 -12.00 22.48 -3.37
CA GLU A 81 -12.41 23.69 -2.68
C GLU A 81 -13.58 23.42 -1.72
N GLY A 82 -13.46 23.92 -0.48
CA GLY A 82 -14.46 23.71 0.57
C GLY A 82 -14.42 22.31 1.20
N SER A 83 -13.56 21.40 0.74
CA SER A 83 -13.41 20.08 1.34
C SER A 83 -12.72 20.15 2.70
N PHE A 84 -13.04 19.19 3.58
CA PHE A 84 -12.32 19.04 4.84
C PHE A 84 -10.83 18.73 4.62
N ALA A 85 -10.48 18.01 3.54
CA ALA A 85 -9.09 17.73 3.19
C ALA A 85 -8.29 19.01 2.91
N GLN A 86 -8.87 19.98 2.20
CA GLN A 86 -8.27 21.29 1.98
C GLN A 86 -8.08 22.05 3.30
N LEU A 87 -9.12 22.09 4.16
CA LEU A 87 -9.09 22.72 5.48
C LEU A 87 -7.99 22.12 6.37
N ALA A 88 -7.95 20.80 6.51
CA ALA A 88 -6.95 20.10 7.29
C ALA A 88 -5.54 20.38 6.74
N LYS A 89 -5.38 20.38 5.41
CA LYS A 89 -4.09 20.70 4.77
C LYS A 89 -3.63 22.12 5.09
N GLN A 90 -4.52 23.10 5.10
CA GLN A 90 -4.21 24.49 5.43
C GLN A 90 -3.74 24.61 6.89
N ALA A 91 -4.51 24.05 7.83
CA ALA A 91 -4.17 24.04 9.26
C ALA A 91 -2.79 23.40 9.51
N ILE A 92 -2.51 22.27 8.87
CA ILE A 92 -1.21 21.60 9.00
C ILE A 92 -0.08 22.41 8.36
N THR A 93 -0.34 23.05 7.22
CA THR A 93 0.68 23.85 6.51
C THR A 93 1.09 25.07 7.33
N ALA A 94 0.17 25.67 8.10
CA ALA A 94 0.46 26.78 9.00
C ALA A 94 1.52 26.46 10.07
N ARG A 95 1.66 25.17 10.45
CA ARG A 95 2.63 24.70 11.45
C ARG A 95 3.71 23.78 10.88
N LYS A 96 3.91 23.79 9.56
CA LYS A 96 4.80 22.86 8.85
C LYS A 96 6.25 22.88 9.37
N ALA A 97 6.74 24.04 9.82
CA ALA A 97 8.11 24.21 10.31
C ALA A 97 8.38 23.44 11.63
N GLU A 98 7.33 23.03 12.32
CA GLU A 98 7.39 22.40 13.64
C GLU A 98 7.20 20.88 13.58
N LEU A 99 6.85 20.36 12.38
CA LEU A 99 6.64 18.94 12.17
C LEU A 99 7.99 18.21 12.05
N THR A 100 8.20 17.24 12.94
CA THR A 100 9.44 16.45 13.02
C THR A 100 9.37 15.12 12.27
N PHE A 101 8.17 14.69 11.88
CA PHE A 101 7.93 13.42 11.18
C PHE A 101 7.02 13.59 9.95
N LYS A 102 7.01 12.56 9.10
CA LYS A 102 6.08 12.49 7.96
C LYS A 102 4.78 11.83 8.38
N PHE A 103 3.67 12.30 7.83
CA PHE A 103 2.35 11.72 8.05
C PHE A 103 1.61 11.61 6.71
N LYS A 104 0.49 10.89 6.71
CA LYS A 104 -0.44 10.80 5.58
C LYS A 104 -1.79 11.37 5.95
N LEU A 105 -2.43 12.01 4.97
CA LEU A 105 -3.81 12.47 5.03
C LEU A 105 -4.55 11.84 3.85
N THR A 106 -5.72 11.26 4.06
CA THR A 106 -6.45 10.49 3.04
C THR A 106 -7.95 10.58 3.30
N ASN A 107 -8.75 10.92 2.29
CA ASN A 107 -10.20 10.73 2.33
C ASN A 107 -10.56 9.26 2.27
N SER A 108 -11.61 8.89 2.98
CA SER A 108 -12.30 7.61 2.89
C SER A 108 -13.79 7.82 2.71
N ASP A 109 -14.46 6.81 2.14
CA ASP A 109 -15.92 6.76 2.02
C ASP A 109 -16.63 6.49 3.37
N GLU A 110 -15.87 6.30 4.47
CA GLU A 110 -16.43 6.23 5.82
C GLU A 110 -17.17 7.52 6.15
N ARG A 111 -18.39 7.39 6.66
CA ARG A 111 -19.21 8.53 7.06
C ARG A 111 -18.83 8.97 8.46
N SER A 112 -18.88 10.28 8.69
CA SER A 112 -18.82 10.83 10.05
C SER A 112 -20.03 10.37 10.87
N LYS A 113 -19.85 10.10 12.17
CA LYS A 113 -20.92 9.61 13.06
C LYS A 113 -21.94 10.71 13.39
N GLY A 114 -21.50 11.97 13.42
CA GLY A 114 -22.33 13.14 13.69
C GLY A 114 -22.81 13.85 12.43
N SER A 115 -23.74 14.80 12.61
CA SER A 115 -24.24 15.67 11.54
C SER A 115 -23.39 16.92 11.29
N GLU A 116 -22.46 17.23 12.20
CA GLU A 116 -21.63 18.44 12.18
C GLU A 116 -20.15 18.07 12.17
N GLY A 117 -19.37 18.78 11.36
CA GLY A 117 -17.94 18.55 11.19
C GLY A 117 -17.60 17.24 10.47
N THR A 118 -16.34 16.83 10.56
CA THR A 118 -15.83 15.62 9.91
C THR A 118 -14.99 14.82 10.88
N ASP A 119 -15.25 13.52 10.99
CA ASP A 119 -14.48 12.64 11.85
C ASP A 119 -13.09 12.36 11.25
N LEU A 120 -12.12 12.14 12.13
CA LEU A 120 -10.76 11.74 11.76
C LEU A 120 -10.36 10.48 12.51
N ILE A 121 -10.10 9.40 11.79
CA ILE A 121 -9.47 8.20 12.35
C ILE A 121 -7.95 8.37 12.26
N VAL A 122 -7.23 8.11 13.36
CA VAL A 122 -5.78 8.30 13.42
C VAL A 122 -5.08 7.04 13.90
N PHE A 123 -4.09 6.60 13.13
CA PHE A 123 -3.14 5.54 13.48
C PHE A 123 -1.73 6.11 13.62
N PRO A 124 -0.89 5.54 14.51
CA PRO A 124 -1.08 4.29 15.26
C PRO A 124 -1.93 4.38 16.53
N GLU A 125 -2.39 5.57 16.93
CA GLU A 125 -3.06 5.80 18.22
C GLU A 125 -4.41 5.11 18.37
N ARG A 126 -5.01 4.65 17.26
CA ARG A 126 -6.31 3.97 17.22
C ARG A 126 -7.40 4.82 17.86
N ILE A 127 -7.51 6.07 17.42
CA ILE A 127 -8.55 6.99 17.89
C ILE A 127 -9.38 7.52 16.73
N ARG A 128 -10.62 7.90 17.03
CA ARG A 128 -11.51 8.64 16.15
C ARG A 128 -11.83 9.98 16.82
N TYR A 129 -11.31 11.08 16.28
CA TYR A 129 -11.82 12.42 16.61
C TYR A 129 -13.19 12.60 15.97
N LEU A 130 -14.14 13.17 16.72
CA LEU A 130 -15.54 13.30 16.33
C LEU A 130 -15.85 14.75 15.97
N GLY A 131 -16.48 14.96 14.81
CA GLY A 131 -17.01 16.27 14.39
C GLY A 131 -15.94 17.37 14.32
N VAL A 132 -14.78 17.09 13.73
CA VAL A 132 -13.70 18.07 13.61
C VAL A 132 -14.12 19.19 12.65
N THR A 133 -13.85 20.44 13.02
CA THR A 133 -14.20 21.64 12.25
C THR A 133 -12.96 22.50 11.98
N ALA A 134 -13.13 23.61 11.27
CA ALA A 134 -12.07 24.61 11.08
C ALA A 134 -11.54 25.17 12.41
N GLU A 135 -12.39 25.22 13.44
CA GLU A 135 -12.07 25.75 14.76
C GLU A 135 -11.29 24.74 15.61
N THR A 136 -11.61 23.44 15.50
CA THR A 136 -11.00 22.40 16.33
C THR A 136 -9.79 21.72 15.69
N MET A 137 -9.68 21.70 14.35
CA MET A 137 -8.54 21.12 13.64
C MET A 137 -7.17 21.69 14.11
N PRO A 138 -7.00 23.00 14.38
CA PRO A 138 -5.75 23.54 14.90
C PRO A 138 -5.29 22.89 16.21
N PHE A 139 -6.21 22.49 17.10
CA PHE A 139 -5.86 21.80 18.35
C PHE A 139 -5.29 20.41 18.08
N ILE A 140 -5.85 19.68 17.11
CA ILE A 140 -5.29 18.38 16.67
C ILE A 140 -3.89 18.57 16.07
N VAL A 141 -3.68 19.62 15.27
CA VAL A 141 -2.35 19.91 14.71
C VAL A 141 -1.35 20.21 15.83
N GLU A 142 -1.72 21.05 16.79
CA GLU A 142 -0.85 21.39 17.92
C GLU A 142 -0.55 20.16 18.80
N ASP A 143 -1.57 19.50 19.32
CA ASP A 143 -1.36 18.43 20.29
C ASP A 143 -0.80 17.18 19.62
N HIS A 144 -1.41 16.76 18.51
CA HIS A 144 -1.16 15.44 17.94
C HIS A 144 -0.03 15.41 16.91
N LEU A 145 0.10 16.47 16.11
CA LEU A 145 1.16 16.54 15.10
C LEU A 145 2.44 17.22 15.62
N VAL A 146 2.32 18.25 16.46
CA VAL A 146 3.49 18.97 16.98
C VAL A 146 3.95 18.42 18.34
N ASN A 147 3.05 18.28 19.30
CA ASN A 147 3.41 17.85 20.66
C ASN A 147 3.43 16.31 20.83
N GLY A 148 2.89 15.57 19.85
CA GLY A 148 2.96 14.12 19.79
C GLY A 148 1.99 13.36 20.70
N HIS A 149 0.94 14.01 21.20
CA HIS A 149 -0.08 13.36 22.04
C HIS A 149 -1.50 13.61 21.54
N VAL A 150 -2.43 12.73 21.91
CA VAL A 150 -3.85 12.90 21.57
C VAL A 150 -4.37 14.22 22.15
N SER A 151 -5.21 14.93 21.38
CA SER A 151 -5.80 16.21 21.80
C SER A 151 -7.03 15.99 22.66
N GLU A 152 -6.91 16.17 23.97
CA GLU A 152 -8.03 16.15 24.91
C GLU A 152 -9.00 17.34 24.73
N ARG A 153 -8.62 18.33 23.91
CA ARG A 153 -9.43 19.51 23.58
C ARG A 153 -10.47 19.23 22.50
N VAL A 154 -10.36 18.11 21.81
CA VAL A 154 -11.30 17.70 20.75
C VAL A 154 -11.91 16.37 21.14
N LYS A 155 -13.23 16.25 21.06
CA LYS A 155 -13.92 15.01 21.42
C LYS A 155 -13.37 13.85 20.59
N HIS A 156 -12.98 12.75 21.24
CA HIS A 156 -12.51 11.54 20.59
C HIS A 156 -12.96 10.28 21.32
N GLU A 157 -12.90 9.16 20.63
CA GLU A 157 -13.16 7.82 21.16
C GLU A 157 -12.14 6.80 20.62
N PRO A 158 -11.96 5.65 21.29
CA PRO A 158 -11.15 4.56 20.74
C PRO A 158 -11.70 4.03 19.41
N PHE A 159 -10.80 3.58 18.54
CA PHE A 159 -11.11 2.91 17.28
C PHE A 159 -10.63 1.45 17.32
N GLU A 160 -11.58 0.54 17.57
CA GLU A 160 -11.30 -0.85 17.90
C GLU A 160 -11.29 -1.80 16.68
N SER A 161 -11.96 -1.44 15.59
CA SER A 161 -11.99 -2.27 14.38
C SER A 161 -10.59 -2.38 13.74
N GLU A 162 -10.34 -3.49 13.05
CA GLU A 162 -9.32 -3.51 11.99
C GLU A 162 -9.83 -2.68 10.81
N LEU A 163 -9.00 -1.77 10.31
CA LEU A 163 -9.36 -0.94 9.17
C LEU A 163 -8.58 -1.36 7.94
N VAL A 164 -9.31 -1.73 6.89
CA VAL A 164 -8.79 -2.02 5.56
C VAL A 164 -9.12 -0.84 4.66
N LEU A 165 -8.08 -0.13 4.21
CA LEU A 165 -8.22 0.93 3.20
C LEU A 165 -7.83 0.40 1.83
N VAL A 166 -8.73 0.55 0.86
CA VAL A 166 -8.50 0.16 -0.54
C VAL A 166 -8.47 1.41 -1.40
N CYS A 167 -7.38 1.65 -2.13
CA CYS A 167 -7.29 2.84 -2.98
C CYS A 167 -8.21 2.72 -4.21
N CYS A 168 -9.28 3.50 -4.24
CA CYS A 168 -10.28 3.54 -5.34
C CYS A 168 -10.22 4.85 -6.16
N HIS A 169 -9.15 5.64 -6.01
CA HIS A 169 -9.10 7.01 -6.51
C HIS A 169 -8.91 7.13 -8.04
N ASN A 170 -9.99 6.99 -8.80
CA ASN A 170 -10.00 6.97 -10.26
C ASN A 170 -9.43 8.26 -10.89
N ASN A 171 -9.89 9.42 -10.42
CA ASN A 171 -9.46 10.73 -10.92
C ASN A 171 -7.96 11.00 -10.67
N ARG A 172 -7.32 10.24 -9.77
CA ARG A 172 -5.87 10.28 -9.58
C ARG A 172 -5.13 9.28 -10.45
N ASP A 173 -5.61 8.04 -10.52
CA ASP A 173 -5.03 6.98 -11.32
C ASP A 173 -6.10 5.92 -11.63
N THR A 174 -6.38 5.73 -12.92
CA THR A 174 -7.45 4.86 -13.41
C THR A 174 -7.24 3.39 -13.04
N ARG A 175 -6.00 2.94 -12.79
CA ARG A 175 -5.75 1.57 -12.33
C ARG A 175 -6.31 1.34 -10.93
N CYS A 176 -6.23 2.35 -10.06
CA CYS A 176 -6.84 2.29 -8.73
C CYS A 176 -8.37 2.39 -8.82
N GLY A 177 -8.88 3.22 -9.74
CA GLY A 177 -10.32 3.32 -10.01
C GLY A 177 -10.94 2.04 -10.56
N ALA A 178 -10.17 1.24 -11.33
CA ALA A 178 -10.63 -0.03 -11.87
C ALA A 178 -10.52 -1.18 -10.85
N GLU A 179 -9.34 -1.38 -10.24
CA GLU A 179 -9.10 -2.52 -9.34
C GLU A 179 -9.72 -2.34 -7.95
N GLY A 180 -9.70 -1.12 -7.41
CA GLY A 180 -10.12 -0.83 -6.04
C GLY A 180 -11.56 -1.29 -5.73
N PRO A 181 -12.57 -0.87 -6.52
CA PRO A 181 -13.96 -1.27 -6.27
C PRO A 181 -14.19 -2.79 -6.31
N ILE A 182 -13.46 -3.51 -7.16
CA ILE A 182 -13.53 -4.98 -7.24
C ILE A 182 -13.04 -5.60 -5.92
N ILE A 183 -11.93 -5.09 -5.38
CA ILE A 183 -11.36 -5.55 -4.12
C ILE A 183 -12.28 -5.25 -2.93
N VAL A 184 -12.88 -4.06 -2.87
CA VAL A 184 -13.85 -3.69 -1.82
C VAL A 184 -15.05 -4.65 -1.85
N SER A 185 -15.65 -4.84 -3.03
CA SER A 185 -16.79 -5.77 -3.20
C SER A 185 -16.46 -7.21 -2.81
N ALA A 186 -15.25 -7.67 -3.13
CA ALA A 186 -14.78 -9.00 -2.74
C ALA A 186 -14.64 -9.13 -1.21
N PHE A 187 -14.11 -8.11 -0.54
CA PHE A 187 -14.04 -8.07 0.92
C PHE A 187 -15.43 -8.10 1.54
N ASP A 188 -16.34 -7.24 1.08
CA ASP A 188 -17.71 -7.16 1.59
C ASP A 188 -18.43 -8.52 1.50
N ARG A 189 -18.30 -9.19 0.35
CA ARG A 189 -18.87 -10.53 0.12
C ARG A 189 -18.31 -11.57 1.10
N LEU A 190 -16.99 -11.58 1.30
CA LEU A 190 -16.33 -12.56 2.18
C LEU A 190 -16.63 -12.29 3.66
N LEU A 191 -16.61 -11.04 4.09
CA LEU A 191 -16.95 -10.64 5.45
C LEU A 191 -18.41 -10.98 5.78
N ALA A 192 -19.34 -10.69 4.86
CA ALA A 192 -20.75 -11.06 4.99
C ALA A 192 -20.93 -12.59 5.09
N ALA A 193 -20.24 -13.36 4.25
CA ALA A 193 -20.29 -14.82 4.28
C ALA A 193 -19.77 -15.42 5.61
N ARG A 194 -18.87 -14.70 6.30
CA ARG A 194 -18.30 -15.10 7.60
C ARG A 194 -19.06 -14.50 8.81
N GLY A 195 -20.04 -13.64 8.57
CA GLY A 195 -20.73 -12.92 9.64
C GLY A 195 -19.83 -11.96 10.42
N LEU A 196 -18.80 -11.42 9.77
CA LEU A 196 -17.89 -10.42 10.35
C LEU A 196 -18.45 -9.03 10.06
N GLY A 197 -18.84 -8.33 11.14
CA GLY A 197 -19.32 -6.95 11.07
C GLY A 197 -18.19 -5.92 11.05
N GLU A 198 -18.57 -4.66 10.81
CA GLU A 198 -17.64 -3.53 10.77
C GLU A 198 -17.01 -3.20 12.13
N ASP A 199 -17.59 -3.69 13.23
CA ASP A 199 -17.02 -3.63 14.57
C ASP A 199 -15.73 -4.47 14.70
N LYS A 200 -15.57 -5.47 13.82
CA LYS A 200 -14.36 -6.29 13.72
C LYS A 200 -13.46 -5.85 12.58
N VAL A 201 -14.00 -5.80 11.36
CA VAL A 201 -13.24 -5.47 10.14
C VAL A 201 -14.03 -4.44 9.34
N MET A 202 -13.53 -3.20 9.32
CA MET A 202 -14.08 -2.10 8.56
C MET A 202 -13.31 -1.98 7.24
N VAL A 203 -14.00 -2.13 6.11
CA VAL A 203 -13.42 -1.99 4.77
C VAL A 203 -13.92 -0.70 4.15
N ARG A 204 -13.00 0.15 3.69
CA ARG A 204 -13.32 1.46 3.15
C ARG A 204 -12.54 1.76 1.89
N SER A 205 -13.21 2.34 0.92
CA SER A 205 -12.54 2.97 -0.20
C SER A 205 -11.76 4.18 0.30
N SER A 206 -10.60 4.40 -0.28
CA SER A 206 -9.76 5.53 0.05
C SER A 206 -9.35 6.31 -1.19
N SER A 207 -9.16 7.60 -0.99
CA SER A 207 -8.41 8.43 -1.93
C SER A 207 -6.95 7.95 -2.04
N HIS A 208 -6.12 8.69 -2.77
CA HIS A 208 -4.84 8.16 -3.21
C HIS A 208 -3.87 7.88 -2.06
N LEU A 209 -3.61 6.61 -1.80
CA LEU A 209 -2.65 6.16 -0.80
C LEU A 209 -1.20 6.36 -1.26
N GLY A 210 -0.94 6.13 -2.55
CA GLY A 210 0.40 6.16 -3.13
C GLY A 210 0.84 4.80 -3.65
N GLY A 211 1.70 4.81 -4.67
CA GLY A 211 2.15 3.57 -5.32
C GLY A 211 1.14 3.00 -6.30
N HIS A 212 0.43 3.85 -7.06
CA HIS A 212 -0.51 3.44 -8.11
C HIS A 212 0.08 2.51 -9.18
N LYS A 213 1.42 2.49 -9.34
CA LYS A 213 2.10 1.50 -10.19
C LYS A 213 1.95 0.06 -9.69
N TYR A 214 1.48 -0.10 -8.45
CA TYR A 214 1.16 -1.34 -7.75
C TYR A 214 -0.33 -1.43 -7.43
N ALA A 215 -1.20 -0.96 -8.35
CA ALA A 215 -2.65 -0.95 -8.19
C ALA A 215 -3.19 -2.29 -7.66
N GLY A 216 -4.33 -2.22 -6.97
CA GLY A 216 -4.62 -3.17 -5.89
C GLY A 216 -3.88 -2.79 -4.61
N VAL A 217 -3.82 -1.49 -4.31
CA VAL A 217 -3.16 -0.96 -3.10
C VAL A 217 -4.13 -1.07 -1.93
N VAL A 218 -3.75 -1.87 -0.94
CA VAL A 218 -4.50 -2.07 0.30
C VAL A 218 -3.61 -1.73 1.49
N VAL A 219 -4.16 -1.09 2.51
CA VAL A 219 -3.47 -0.85 3.80
C VAL A 219 -4.32 -1.40 4.91
N VAL A 220 -3.72 -2.19 5.80
CA VAL A 220 -4.44 -2.81 6.91
C VAL A 220 -3.88 -2.33 8.25
N TYR A 221 -4.76 -1.71 9.04
CA TYR A 221 -4.52 -1.22 10.39
C TYR A 221 -5.08 -2.20 11.44
N PRO A 222 -4.47 -2.28 12.65
CA PRO A 222 -3.62 -1.26 13.27
C PRO A 222 -2.14 -1.28 12.89
N ARG A 223 -1.62 -2.37 12.32
CA ARG A 223 -0.19 -2.48 11.97
C ARG A 223 0.25 -1.46 10.92
N GLY A 224 -0.65 -1.05 10.03
CA GLY A 224 -0.35 -0.15 8.92
C GLY A 224 0.49 -0.84 7.86
N ASP A 225 0.24 -2.12 7.60
CA ASP A 225 0.90 -2.89 6.56
C ASP A 225 0.30 -2.59 5.20
N TRP A 226 1.17 -2.36 4.22
CA TRP A 226 0.80 -2.03 2.84
C TRP A 226 0.95 -3.24 1.94
N PHE A 227 -0.05 -3.44 1.11
CA PHE A 227 -0.07 -4.46 0.07
C PHE A 227 -0.21 -3.80 -1.31
N GLY A 228 0.25 -4.50 -2.35
CA GLY A 228 0.09 -4.08 -3.74
C GLY A 228 -0.12 -5.28 -4.65
N PHE A 229 -0.58 -5.03 -5.87
CA PHE A 229 -0.99 -6.09 -6.80
C PHE A 229 -2.04 -7.04 -6.20
N ILE A 230 -2.85 -6.57 -5.25
CA ILE A 230 -4.01 -7.33 -4.79
C ILE A 230 -5.04 -7.32 -5.91
N THR A 231 -5.52 -8.49 -6.29
CA THR A 231 -6.70 -8.64 -7.16
C THR A 231 -7.82 -9.30 -6.36
N GLU A 232 -9.01 -9.45 -6.95
CA GLU A 232 -10.13 -10.18 -6.34
C GLU A 232 -9.70 -11.54 -5.77
N GLN A 233 -8.86 -12.28 -6.51
CA GLN A 233 -8.44 -13.64 -6.14
C GLN A 233 -7.57 -13.70 -4.88
N GLN A 234 -6.90 -12.59 -4.52
CA GLN A 234 -6.04 -12.54 -3.34
C GLN A 234 -6.72 -11.95 -2.11
N VAL A 235 -7.94 -11.43 -2.24
CA VAL A 235 -8.69 -10.86 -1.11
C VAL A 235 -8.94 -11.93 -0.04
N GLU A 236 -9.34 -13.14 -0.44
CA GLU A 236 -9.57 -14.25 0.48
C GLU A 236 -8.29 -14.61 1.24
N LYS A 237 -7.15 -14.69 0.55
CA LYS A 237 -5.84 -14.93 1.18
C LYS A 237 -5.47 -13.83 2.17
N LEU A 238 -5.73 -12.57 1.84
CA LEU A 238 -5.44 -11.44 2.72
C LEU A 238 -6.34 -11.45 3.96
N LEU A 239 -7.61 -11.81 3.80
CA LEU A 239 -8.55 -11.95 4.90
C LEU A 239 -8.19 -13.13 5.81
N ASP A 240 -8.03 -14.34 5.24
CA ASP A 240 -7.70 -15.55 5.99
C ASP A 240 -6.35 -15.41 6.69
N ASN A 241 -5.28 -15.27 5.93
CA ASN A 241 -3.95 -15.42 6.51
C ASN A 241 -3.60 -14.23 7.39
N TYR A 242 -3.88 -13.02 6.93
CA TYR A 242 -3.31 -11.82 7.55
C TYR A 242 -4.25 -11.14 8.53
N ILE A 243 -5.51 -10.90 8.14
CA ILE A 243 -6.51 -10.23 9.01
C ILE A 243 -6.91 -11.18 10.14
N GLU A 244 -7.32 -12.41 9.85
CA GLU A 244 -7.82 -13.32 10.88
C GLU A 244 -6.70 -14.04 11.65
N HIS A 245 -5.62 -14.46 10.98
CA HIS A 245 -4.55 -15.27 11.61
C HIS A 245 -3.25 -14.51 11.88
N GLY A 246 -3.14 -13.25 11.44
CA GLY A 246 -1.96 -12.42 11.70
C GLY A 246 -0.73 -12.77 10.86
N SER A 247 -0.80 -13.76 9.97
CA SER A 247 0.27 -14.25 9.11
C SER A 247 0.53 -13.34 7.91
N MET A 248 1.79 -13.02 7.64
CA MET A 248 2.15 -12.16 6.52
C MET A 248 1.74 -12.76 5.16
N VAL A 249 1.47 -11.90 4.17
CA VAL A 249 1.31 -12.28 2.75
C VAL A 249 2.50 -11.70 1.96
N PRO A 250 3.67 -12.38 1.98
CA PRO A 250 4.95 -11.79 1.56
C PRO A 250 4.99 -11.33 0.10
N GLU A 251 4.33 -12.06 -0.79
CA GLU A 251 4.35 -11.79 -2.22
C GLU A 251 3.58 -10.51 -2.60
N HIS A 252 2.74 -9.99 -1.69
CA HIS A 252 2.02 -8.73 -1.86
C HIS A 252 2.49 -7.63 -0.91
N TRP A 253 3.27 -7.95 0.11
CA TRP A 253 3.67 -6.98 1.13
C TRP A 253 4.72 -5.99 0.61
N ARG A 254 4.50 -4.71 0.91
CA ARG A 254 5.32 -3.59 0.43
C ARG A 254 6.14 -2.91 1.52
N GLY A 255 5.72 -3.04 2.77
CA GLY A 255 6.27 -2.32 3.91
C GLY A 255 5.19 -1.96 4.93
N ARG A 256 5.60 -1.36 6.04
CA ARG A 256 4.73 -0.98 7.15
C ARG A 256 4.86 0.52 7.46
N MET A 257 3.80 1.10 8.02
CA MET A 257 3.86 2.42 8.67
C MET A 257 4.96 2.43 9.76
N GLY A 258 5.63 3.55 9.94
CA GLY A 258 6.66 3.75 10.97
C GLY A 258 8.05 3.23 10.60
N ILE A 259 8.18 2.36 9.59
CA ILE A 259 9.48 1.80 9.19
C ILE A 259 9.94 2.28 7.81
N ASP A 260 11.26 2.30 7.61
CA ASP A 260 11.89 2.61 6.34
C ASP A 260 12.13 1.37 5.47
N LYS A 261 12.80 1.57 4.33
CA LYS A 261 13.04 0.51 3.35
C LYS A 261 13.97 -0.58 3.89
N GLN A 262 14.97 -0.23 4.69
CA GLN A 262 15.91 -1.22 5.23
C GLN A 262 15.23 -1.99 6.37
N GLU A 263 14.57 -1.29 7.28
CA GLU A 263 13.79 -1.91 8.36
C GLU A 263 12.71 -2.88 7.81
N ALA A 264 12.07 -2.53 6.68
CA ALA A 264 11.13 -3.42 6.00
C ALA A 264 11.78 -4.70 5.46
N LYS A 265 12.99 -4.61 4.93
CA LYS A 265 13.74 -5.79 4.46
C LYS A 265 14.19 -6.65 5.63
N ASP A 266 14.70 -6.04 6.69
CA ASP A 266 15.13 -6.76 7.89
C ASP A 266 13.94 -7.52 8.52
N LEU A 267 12.74 -6.90 8.52
CA LEU A 267 11.52 -7.58 8.93
C LEU A 267 11.16 -8.74 8.00
N ALA A 268 11.25 -8.55 6.68
CA ALA A 268 10.97 -9.60 5.70
C ALA A 268 11.91 -10.81 5.86
N ASP A 269 13.20 -10.56 6.09
CA ASP A 269 14.20 -11.59 6.34
C ASP A 269 13.88 -12.37 7.63
N SER A 270 13.52 -11.66 8.70
CA SER A 270 13.15 -12.29 9.99
C SER A 270 11.93 -13.21 9.87
N VAL A 271 10.92 -12.82 9.09
CA VAL A 271 9.72 -13.62 8.83
C VAL A 271 10.06 -14.85 7.98
N THR A 272 10.92 -14.69 6.97
CA THR A 272 11.36 -15.80 6.12
C THR A 272 12.07 -16.87 6.94
N LEU A 273 13.01 -16.46 7.81
CA LEU A 273 13.72 -17.37 8.72
C LEU A 273 12.76 -18.10 9.68
N ALA A 274 11.73 -17.41 10.18
CA ALA A 274 10.74 -18.03 11.07
C ALA A 274 9.92 -19.13 10.37
N VAL A 275 9.59 -18.95 9.08
CA VAL A 275 8.87 -19.96 8.28
C VAL A 275 9.76 -21.17 7.98
N GLU A 276 11.02 -20.93 7.60
CA GLU A 276 11.99 -22.00 7.31
C GLU A 276 12.31 -22.85 8.55
N THR A 277 12.30 -22.25 9.74
CA THR A 277 12.57 -22.97 11.00
C THR A 277 11.35 -23.68 11.59
N SER A 278 10.15 -23.37 11.09
CA SER A 278 8.87 -23.98 11.53
C SER A 278 8.36 -25.07 10.58
N SER A 279 9.06 -25.32 9.47
CA SER A 279 8.74 -26.32 8.44
C SER A 279 9.61 -27.57 8.60
#